data_AF-A0A3D1CHU6-F1
#
_entry.id   AF-A0A3D1CHU6-F1
#
_cell.length_a   1.000
_cell.length_b   1.000
_cell.length_c   1.000
_cell.angle_alpha   90.00
_cell.angle_beta   90.00
_cell.angle_gamma   90.00
#
_symmetry.space_group_name_H-M   'P 1'
#
loop_
_entity.id
_entity.type
_entity.pdbx_description
1 polymer ?
#
loop_
_entity_poly.entity_id
_entity_poly.type
_entity_poly.pdbx_seq_one_letter_code
_entity_poly.pdbx_strand_id
1 'polypeptide(L)'
;MLEGNPELAEDIDIEQLIADVTPEAVRLMKSTLQKSAKKMLKEHRTLASGFEKRNIKRWSKAFDLLETHIVICTEAGEDFNSSYRATAVDSNDLVFDIVVRHHARACHIAQEILCLLKSGFADAAHARWRALHEVNATGMFIAKHGQECAERFYFHDIVDSYDGMLEHKKYEDRLQEKAASPEEIESCKVEYDKVIARYGKKFGDHYGWASNIFPKHSRVGFTAIEKDVGLDHMRPYYKWASQNVHSGSKGMRNRLGLCEAKEDVLLVGQSNSGMTDPAHATAISLSQITCTLLMLEPTLDHIVLMTIIDGYQEDIGSTFLEVEENDS
;
A
#
# COMPACT_ATOMS: atom_id res chain seq x y z
N MET A 1 -11.58 -77.61 -3.51
CA MET A 1 -11.46 -77.35 -4.95
C MET A 1 -11.75 -75.88 -5.22
N LEU A 2 -10.77 -75.02 -4.95
CA LEU A 2 -10.64 -73.68 -5.52
C LEU A 2 -9.43 -73.75 -6.46
N GLU A 3 -9.52 -74.64 -7.43
CA GLU A 3 -8.64 -74.69 -8.60
C GLU A 3 -9.51 -74.23 -9.77
N GLY A 4 -9.25 -73.02 -10.29
CA GLY A 4 -9.89 -72.53 -11.51
C GLY A 4 -10.37 -71.08 -11.51
N ASN A 5 -9.48 -70.10 -11.22
CA ASN A 5 -9.33 -68.83 -11.96
C ASN A 5 -8.44 -67.84 -11.19
N PRO A 6 -7.24 -67.49 -11.67
CA PRO A 6 -6.46 -66.37 -11.12
C PRO A 6 -7.00 -64.97 -11.51
N GLU A 7 -8.07 -64.86 -12.30
CA GLU A 7 -8.57 -63.60 -12.89
C GLU A 7 -9.97 -63.16 -12.40
N LEU A 8 -10.25 -63.28 -11.09
CA LEU A 8 -11.44 -62.67 -10.47
C LEU A 8 -11.08 -61.82 -9.24
N ALA A 9 -9.93 -61.14 -9.29
CA ALA A 9 -9.87 -59.85 -8.65
C ALA A 9 -10.61 -58.90 -9.59
N GLU A 10 -11.88 -58.59 -9.28
CA GLU A 10 -12.52 -57.43 -9.89
C GLU A 10 -11.53 -56.27 -9.73
N ASP A 11 -11.04 -55.77 -10.86
CA ASP A 11 -10.21 -54.58 -10.90
C ASP A 11 -11.12 -53.45 -10.42
N ILE A 12 -11.11 -53.19 -9.11
CA ILE A 12 -11.92 -52.14 -8.50
C ILE A 12 -11.44 -50.85 -9.16
N ASP A 13 -12.26 -50.30 -10.04
CA ASP A 13 -12.01 -49.01 -10.64
C ASP A 13 -12.16 -47.93 -9.56
N ILE A 14 -11.05 -47.67 -8.87
CA ILE A 14 -10.95 -46.69 -7.80
C ILE A 14 -11.31 -45.30 -8.32
N GLU A 15 -11.02 -44.98 -9.60
CA GLU A 15 -11.36 -43.70 -10.20
C GLU A 15 -12.88 -43.54 -10.34
N GLN A 16 -13.56 -44.58 -10.83
CA GLN A 16 -15.02 -44.59 -10.94
C GLN A 16 -15.69 -44.55 -9.56
N LEU A 17 -15.17 -45.31 -8.59
CA LEU A 17 -15.69 -45.31 -7.21
C LEU A 17 -15.53 -43.94 -6.53
N ILE A 18 -14.39 -43.27 -6.75
CA ILE A 18 -14.16 -41.89 -6.29
C ILE A 18 -15.13 -40.94 -7.00
N ALA A 19 -15.31 -41.06 -8.32
CA ALA A 19 -16.21 -40.21 -9.08
C ALA A 19 -17.67 -40.32 -8.62
N ASP A 20 -18.09 -41.50 -8.17
CA ASP A 20 -19.47 -41.77 -7.72
C ASP A 20 -19.72 -41.34 -6.27
N VAL A 21 -18.75 -41.52 -5.36
CA VAL A 21 -18.91 -41.19 -3.92
C VAL A 21 -18.62 -39.71 -3.63
N THR A 22 -17.69 -39.10 -4.37
CA THR A 22 -17.24 -37.72 -4.12
C THR A 22 -18.38 -36.70 -4.18
N PRO A 23 -19.32 -36.72 -5.14
CA PRO A 23 -20.40 -35.73 -5.21
C PRO A 23 -21.35 -35.76 -4.01
N GLU A 24 -21.63 -36.94 -3.45
CA GLU A 24 -22.47 -37.06 -2.26
C GLU A 24 -21.73 -36.63 -0.99
N ALA A 25 -20.47 -37.07 -0.83
CA ALA A 25 -19.61 -36.63 0.27
C ALA A 25 -19.42 -35.10 0.28
N VAL A 26 -19.16 -34.50 -0.89
CA VAL A 26 -19.07 -33.03 -1.06
C VAL A 26 -20.38 -32.34 -0.68
N ARG A 27 -21.54 -32.86 -1.13
CA ARG A 27 -22.86 -32.30 -0.77
C ARG A 27 -23.11 -32.35 0.73
N LEU A 28 -22.80 -33.48 1.37
CA LEU A 28 -22.99 -33.67 2.81
C LEU A 28 -22.05 -32.76 3.63
N MET A 29 -20.78 -32.69 3.26
CA MET A 29 -19.81 -31.80 3.91
C MET A 29 -20.20 -30.33 3.76
N LYS A 30 -20.60 -29.91 2.55
CA LYS A 30 -21.07 -28.54 2.30
C LYS A 30 -22.29 -28.19 3.16
N SER A 31 -23.27 -29.08 3.23
CA SER A 31 -24.47 -28.89 4.05
C SER A 31 -24.13 -28.74 5.54
N THR A 32 -23.21 -29.58 6.04
CA THR A 32 -22.75 -29.50 7.43
C THR A 32 -22.02 -28.18 7.71
N LEU A 33 -21.11 -27.75 6.83
CA LEU A 33 -20.42 -26.46 6.95
C LEU A 33 -21.39 -25.28 6.91
N GLN A 34 -22.39 -25.31 6.02
CA GLN A 34 -23.39 -24.24 5.93
C GLN A 34 -24.26 -24.15 7.18
N LYS A 35 -24.62 -25.29 7.78
CA LYS A 35 -25.37 -25.35 9.04
C LYS A 35 -24.58 -24.77 10.21
N SER A 36 -23.26 -25.03 10.27
CA SER A 36 -22.39 -24.54 11.35
C SER A 36 -21.83 -23.13 11.10
N ALA A 37 -21.83 -22.64 9.86
CA ALA A 37 -21.22 -21.38 9.46
C ALA A 37 -21.69 -20.18 10.30
N LYS A 38 -22.99 -20.05 10.55
CA LYS A 38 -23.52 -18.92 11.34
C LYS A 38 -22.92 -18.87 12.75
N LYS A 39 -22.79 -20.02 13.41
CA LYS A 39 -22.22 -20.13 14.76
C LYS A 39 -20.72 -19.85 14.72
N MET A 40 -20.00 -20.53 13.82
CA MET A 40 -18.56 -20.35 13.61
C MET A 40 -18.21 -18.87 13.36
N LEU A 41 -18.88 -18.20 12.40
CA LEU A 41 -18.62 -16.80 12.09
C LEU A 41 -18.92 -15.87 13.27
N LYS A 42 -19.96 -16.16 14.06
CA LYS A 42 -20.27 -15.39 15.28
C LYS A 42 -19.16 -15.50 16.32
N GLU A 43 -18.64 -16.71 16.55
CA GLU A 43 -17.52 -16.96 17.46
C GLU A 43 -16.26 -16.24 16.99
N HIS A 44 -15.88 -16.40 15.72
CA HIS A 44 -14.70 -15.72 15.15
C HIS A 44 -14.80 -14.19 15.20
N ARG A 45 -15.97 -13.60 14.90
CA ARG A 45 -16.18 -12.14 15.02
C ARG A 45 -16.07 -11.65 16.46
N THR A 46 -16.54 -12.45 17.42
CA THR A 46 -16.43 -12.12 18.85
C THR A 46 -14.97 -12.16 19.29
N LEU A 47 -14.21 -13.16 18.87
CA LEU A 47 -12.77 -13.27 19.14
C LEU A 47 -11.99 -12.10 18.53
N ALA A 48 -12.27 -11.76 17.27
CA ALA A 48 -11.61 -10.66 16.57
C ALA A 48 -11.87 -9.31 17.25
N SER A 49 -13.12 -9.00 17.58
CA SER A 49 -13.47 -7.76 18.31
C SER A 49 -12.85 -7.74 19.72
N GLY A 50 -12.83 -8.89 20.41
CA GLY A 50 -12.18 -9.01 21.70
C GLY A 50 -10.67 -8.79 21.63
N PHE A 51 -10.01 -9.29 20.59
CA PHE A 51 -8.60 -9.05 20.32
C PHE A 51 -8.34 -7.57 20.09
N GLU A 52 -9.07 -6.94 19.16
CA GLU A 52 -8.86 -5.54 18.79
C GLU A 52 -8.96 -4.61 20.01
N LYS A 53 -9.95 -4.82 20.88
CA LYS A 53 -10.08 -4.07 22.14
C LYS A 53 -8.87 -4.20 23.04
N ARG A 54 -8.27 -5.39 23.15
CA ARG A 54 -7.06 -5.61 23.96
C ARG A 54 -5.84 -4.97 23.31
N ASN A 55 -5.72 -5.08 21.99
CA ASN A 55 -4.63 -4.47 21.24
C ASN A 55 -4.66 -2.94 21.35
N ILE A 56 -5.83 -2.32 21.13
CA ILE A 56 -6.03 -0.89 21.34
C ILE A 56 -5.73 -0.50 22.79
N LYS A 57 -6.15 -1.30 23.77
CA LYS A 57 -5.84 -1.01 25.17
C LYS A 57 -4.34 -1.01 25.44
N ARG A 58 -3.61 -2.01 24.94
CA ARG A 58 -2.15 -2.14 25.08
C ARG A 58 -1.45 -0.89 24.54
N TRP A 59 -1.77 -0.53 23.31
CA TRP A 59 -1.12 0.57 22.57
C TRP A 59 -1.83 1.91 22.70
N SER A 60 -2.76 2.08 23.66
CA SER A 60 -3.71 3.19 23.70
C SER A 60 -3.05 4.57 23.56
N LYS A 61 -2.12 4.90 24.46
CA LYS A 61 -1.37 6.16 24.44
C LYS A 61 -0.68 6.40 23.09
N ALA A 62 -0.09 5.36 22.50
CA ALA A 62 0.63 5.42 21.25
C ALA A 62 -0.32 5.60 20.04
N PHE A 63 -1.44 4.87 20.02
CA PHE A 63 -2.47 5.00 18.98
C PHE A 63 -3.17 6.35 19.04
N ASP A 64 -3.45 6.88 20.23
CA ASP A 64 -4.08 8.20 20.40
C ASP A 64 -3.18 9.30 19.81
N LEU A 65 -1.85 9.22 20.02
CA LEU A 65 -0.88 10.14 19.42
C LEU A 65 -0.84 10.03 17.89
N LEU A 66 -0.75 8.81 17.35
CA LEU A 66 -0.73 8.60 15.89
C LEU A 66 -2.03 9.08 15.23
N GLU A 67 -3.18 8.79 15.84
CA GLU A 67 -4.48 9.24 15.36
C GLU A 67 -4.59 10.76 15.39
N THR A 68 -4.13 11.40 16.48
CA THR A 68 -4.08 12.86 16.59
C THR A 68 -3.19 13.47 15.49
N HIS A 69 -2.01 12.91 15.24
CA HIS A 69 -1.10 13.38 14.18
C HIS A 69 -1.72 13.27 12.79
N ILE A 70 -2.44 12.17 12.52
CA ILE A 70 -3.17 11.99 11.25
C ILE A 70 -4.26 13.05 11.09
N VAL A 71 -5.02 13.34 12.16
CA VAL A 71 -6.04 14.40 12.15
C VAL A 71 -5.41 15.76 11.87
N ILE A 72 -4.38 16.14 12.62
CA ILE A 72 -3.66 17.43 12.44
C ILE A 72 -3.16 17.57 10.99
N CYS A 73 -2.50 16.54 10.45
CA CYS A 73 -2.00 16.58 9.08
C CYS A 73 -3.13 16.68 8.04
N THR A 74 -4.27 16.03 8.29
CA THR A 74 -5.44 16.07 7.39
C THR A 74 -6.08 17.45 7.39
N GLU A 75 -6.32 18.03 8.57
CA GLU A 75 -6.87 19.38 8.73
C GLU A 75 -5.93 20.43 8.11
N ALA A 76 -4.61 20.30 8.33
CA ALA A 76 -3.61 21.16 7.71
C ALA A 76 -3.72 21.15 6.17
N GLY A 77 -3.91 19.98 5.57
CA GLY A 77 -4.09 19.83 4.13
C GLY A 77 -5.41 20.41 3.62
N GLU A 78 -6.49 20.24 4.37
CA GLU A 78 -7.81 20.79 4.04
C GLU A 78 -7.80 22.33 4.06
N ASP A 79 -7.24 22.92 5.11
CA ASP A 79 -7.13 24.36 5.27
C ASP A 79 -6.23 24.97 4.18
N PHE A 80 -5.08 24.35 3.93
CA PHE A 80 -4.17 24.75 2.87
C PHE A 80 -4.85 24.70 1.49
N ASN A 81 -5.49 23.57 1.18
CA ASN A 81 -6.21 23.40 -0.08
C ASN A 81 -7.30 24.49 -0.23
N SER A 82 -8.14 24.67 0.78
CA SER A 82 -9.25 25.63 0.73
C SER A 82 -8.77 27.07 0.56
N SER A 83 -7.62 27.42 1.17
CA SER A 83 -7.06 28.77 1.13
C SER A 83 -6.45 29.14 -0.22
N TYR A 84 -5.77 28.20 -0.89
CA TYR A 84 -4.93 28.52 -2.06
C TYR A 84 -5.43 27.91 -3.38
N ARG A 85 -6.45 27.03 -3.36
CA ARG A 85 -6.98 26.35 -4.57
C ARG A 85 -7.41 27.30 -5.68
N ALA A 86 -8.13 28.37 -5.36
CA ALA A 86 -8.60 29.31 -6.36
C ALA A 86 -7.42 29.96 -7.11
N THR A 87 -6.41 30.43 -6.37
CA THR A 87 -5.19 31.02 -6.93
C THR A 87 -4.39 30.02 -7.76
N ALA A 88 -4.26 28.78 -7.31
CA ALA A 88 -3.58 27.73 -8.05
C ALA A 88 -4.28 27.40 -9.37
N VAL A 89 -5.62 27.39 -9.39
CA VAL A 89 -6.39 27.20 -10.63
C VAL A 89 -6.17 28.37 -11.60
N ASP A 90 -6.26 29.60 -11.11
CA ASP A 90 -6.09 30.81 -11.93
C ASP A 90 -4.69 30.90 -12.55
N SER A 91 -3.66 30.42 -11.85
CA SER A 91 -2.26 30.40 -12.30
C SER A 91 -1.85 29.11 -13.03
N ASN A 92 -2.76 28.13 -13.13
CA ASN A 92 -2.47 26.79 -13.66
C ASN A 92 -1.25 26.13 -12.97
N ASP A 93 -1.18 26.25 -11.64
CA ASP A 93 -0.13 25.67 -10.81
C ASP A 93 -0.36 24.15 -10.66
N LEU A 94 0.39 23.38 -11.46
CA LEU A 94 0.33 21.92 -11.45
C LEU A 94 1.12 21.34 -10.28
N VAL A 95 2.12 22.06 -9.75
CA VAL A 95 2.87 21.64 -8.57
C VAL A 95 1.89 21.57 -7.40
N PHE A 96 1.12 22.64 -7.19
CA PHE A 96 0.10 22.72 -6.15
C PHE A 96 -0.96 21.62 -6.29
N ASP A 97 -1.53 21.42 -7.49
CA ASP A 97 -2.54 20.39 -7.72
C ASP A 97 -2.01 18.98 -7.39
N ILE A 98 -0.81 18.65 -7.89
CA ILE A 98 -0.25 17.31 -7.72
C ILE A 98 0.19 17.08 -6.27
N VAL A 99 0.84 18.05 -5.62
CA VAL A 99 1.30 17.92 -4.23
C VAL A 99 0.12 17.79 -3.27
N VAL A 100 -0.97 18.55 -3.47
CA VAL A 100 -2.19 18.39 -2.65
C VAL A 100 -2.81 17.00 -2.84
N ARG A 101 -2.86 16.46 -4.06
CA ARG A 101 -3.36 15.10 -4.31
C ARG A 101 -2.49 14.03 -3.64
N HIS A 102 -1.17 14.20 -3.67
CA HIS A 102 -0.25 13.30 -2.98
C HIS A 102 -0.42 13.37 -1.47
N HIS A 103 -0.57 14.57 -0.91
CA HIS A 103 -0.85 14.77 0.51
C HIS A 103 -2.17 14.10 0.93
N ALA A 104 -3.26 14.33 0.20
CA ALA A 104 -4.55 13.70 0.48
C ALA A 104 -4.46 12.15 0.42
N ARG A 105 -3.73 11.61 -0.57
CA ARG A 105 -3.44 10.17 -0.67
C ARG A 105 -2.60 9.68 0.50
N ALA A 106 -1.63 10.46 0.96
CA ALA A 106 -0.81 10.13 2.12
C ALA A 106 -1.64 10.05 3.41
N CYS A 107 -2.52 11.03 3.66
CA CYS A 107 -3.48 11.00 4.76
C CYS A 107 -4.38 9.75 4.69
N HIS A 108 -4.87 9.40 3.51
CA HIS A 108 -5.70 8.20 3.34
C HIS A 108 -4.92 6.91 3.68
N ILE A 109 -3.71 6.75 3.14
CA ILE A 109 -2.87 5.57 3.45
C ILE A 109 -2.53 5.52 4.95
N ALA A 110 -2.27 6.67 5.59
CA ALA A 110 -2.01 6.70 7.03
C ALA A 110 -3.21 6.19 7.85
N GLN A 111 -4.45 6.50 7.43
CA GLN A 111 -5.66 5.92 8.04
C GLN A 111 -5.78 4.41 7.81
N GLU A 112 -5.44 3.92 6.61
CA GLU A 112 -5.38 2.46 6.33
C GLU A 112 -4.39 1.77 7.27
N ILE A 113 -3.20 2.36 7.45
CA ILE A 113 -2.15 1.85 8.33
C ILE A 113 -2.64 1.82 9.77
N LEU A 114 -3.22 2.91 10.29
CA LEU A 114 -3.77 2.96 11.64
C LEU A 114 -4.83 1.88 11.87
N CYS A 115 -5.72 1.67 10.89
CA CYS A 115 -6.73 0.62 10.93
C CYS A 115 -6.08 -0.78 11.03
N LEU A 116 -5.09 -1.06 10.19
CA LEU A 116 -4.35 -2.34 10.20
C LEU A 116 -3.62 -2.57 11.52
N LEU A 117 -2.99 -1.54 12.09
CA LEU A 117 -2.31 -1.62 13.37
C LEU A 117 -3.30 -1.90 14.51
N LYS A 118 -4.41 -1.17 14.59
CA LYS A 118 -5.46 -1.39 15.59
C LYS A 118 -6.01 -2.83 15.51
N SER A 119 -6.21 -3.36 14.30
CA SER A 119 -6.66 -4.73 14.08
C SER A 119 -5.57 -5.81 14.20
N GLY A 120 -4.30 -5.45 14.47
CA GLY A 120 -3.23 -6.41 14.77
C GLY A 120 -2.47 -6.96 13.55
N PHE A 121 -2.37 -6.19 12.47
CA PHE A 121 -1.71 -6.59 11.21
C PHE A 121 -0.49 -5.70 10.88
N ALA A 122 0.50 -5.69 11.77
CA ALA A 122 1.73 -4.89 11.63
C ALA A 122 2.46 -5.10 10.30
N ASP A 123 2.60 -6.34 9.84
CA ASP A 123 3.26 -6.64 8.56
C ASP A 123 2.54 -6.02 7.35
N ALA A 124 1.20 -6.03 7.37
CA ALA A 124 0.38 -5.40 6.34
C ALA A 124 0.43 -3.87 6.45
N ALA A 125 0.45 -3.33 7.67
CA ALA A 125 0.66 -1.91 7.92
C ALA A 125 2.01 -1.43 7.36
N HIS A 126 3.08 -2.20 7.56
CA HIS A 126 4.40 -1.90 7.00
C HIS A 126 4.40 -1.95 5.46
N ALA A 127 3.73 -2.95 4.88
CA ALA A 127 3.55 -3.03 3.43
C ALA A 127 2.78 -1.81 2.88
N ARG A 128 1.81 -1.28 3.62
CA ARG A 128 1.10 -0.04 3.26
C ARG A 128 1.98 1.20 3.43
N TRP A 129 2.83 1.23 4.46
CA TRP A 129 3.81 2.31 4.62
C TRP A 129 4.74 2.45 3.41
N ARG A 130 5.10 1.36 2.73
CA ARG A 130 5.84 1.42 1.45
C ARG A 130 5.16 2.33 0.42
N ALA A 131 3.83 2.22 0.28
CA ALA A 131 3.06 3.05 -0.63
C ALA A 131 3.02 4.51 -0.15
N LEU A 132 2.89 4.73 1.16
CA LEU A 132 2.99 6.06 1.75
C LEU A 132 4.36 6.70 1.48
N HIS A 133 5.44 5.94 1.59
CA HIS A 133 6.80 6.41 1.32
C HIS A 133 6.99 6.81 -0.15
N GLU A 134 6.44 6.01 -1.09
CA GLU A 134 6.43 6.35 -2.52
C GLU A 134 5.66 7.64 -2.81
N VAL A 135 4.48 7.79 -2.20
CA VAL A 135 3.66 8.99 -2.33
C VAL A 135 4.39 10.22 -1.79
N ASN A 136 5.01 10.09 -0.61
CA ASN A 136 5.80 11.16 0.01
C ASN A 136 6.99 11.56 -0.86
N ALA A 137 7.84 10.61 -1.25
CA ALA A 137 9.02 10.89 -2.07
C ALA A 137 8.66 11.50 -3.44
N THR A 138 7.56 11.05 -4.05
CA THR A 138 7.07 11.60 -5.33
C THR A 138 6.56 13.03 -5.15
N GLY A 139 5.76 13.30 -4.12
CA GLY A 139 5.27 14.64 -3.82
C GLY A 139 6.42 15.63 -3.54
N MET A 140 7.40 15.23 -2.72
CA MET A 140 8.62 15.99 -2.47
C MET A 140 9.41 16.27 -3.76
N PHE A 141 9.53 15.27 -4.64
CA PHE A 141 10.28 15.42 -5.88
C PHE A 141 9.62 16.43 -6.82
N ILE A 142 8.29 16.36 -6.95
CA ILE A 142 7.53 17.29 -7.78
C ILE A 142 7.59 18.71 -7.22
N ALA A 143 7.42 18.88 -5.91
CA ALA A 143 7.59 20.18 -5.25
C ALA A 143 8.99 20.77 -5.47
N LYS A 144 10.03 19.92 -5.42
CA LYS A 144 11.42 20.34 -5.62
C LYS A 144 11.74 20.77 -7.06
N HIS A 145 11.21 20.07 -8.06
CA HIS A 145 11.56 20.30 -9.48
C HIS A 145 10.55 21.16 -10.25
N GLY A 146 9.43 21.52 -9.61
CA GLY A 146 8.54 22.56 -10.09
C GLY A 146 7.69 22.18 -11.30
N GLN A 147 7.18 23.21 -11.99
CA GLN A 147 6.09 23.10 -12.96
C GLN A 147 6.35 22.11 -14.11
N GLU A 148 7.55 22.10 -14.70
CA GLU A 148 7.83 21.17 -15.82
C GLU A 148 7.78 19.71 -15.35
N CYS A 149 8.28 19.42 -14.15
CA CYS A 149 8.23 18.10 -13.56
C CYS A 149 6.79 17.68 -13.26
N ALA A 150 6.00 18.60 -12.69
CA ALA A 150 4.57 18.39 -12.43
C ALA A 150 3.80 18.11 -13.72
N GLU A 151 4.04 18.90 -14.78
CA GLU A 151 3.41 18.71 -16.09
C GLU A 151 3.75 17.33 -16.69
N ARG A 152 5.03 16.93 -16.64
CA ARG A 152 5.45 15.61 -17.11
C ARG A 152 4.81 14.48 -16.32
N PHE A 153 4.70 14.61 -15.00
CA PHE A 153 4.00 13.64 -14.16
C PHE A 153 2.52 13.55 -14.53
N TYR A 154 1.85 14.69 -14.69
CA TYR A 154 0.44 14.76 -15.06
C TYR A 154 0.15 14.05 -16.40
N PHE A 155 0.95 14.30 -17.43
CA PHE A 155 0.76 13.67 -18.75
C PHE A 155 1.25 12.22 -18.83
N HIS A 156 1.95 11.72 -17.81
CA HIS A 156 2.41 10.33 -17.80
C HIS A 156 1.27 9.33 -17.60
N ASP A 157 0.12 9.78 -17.08
CA ASP A 157 -1.13 9.02 -17.04
C ASP A 157 -1.55 8.47 -18.41
N ILE A 158 -1.22 9.17 -19.50
CA ILE A 158 -1.48 8.71 -20.88
C ILE A 158 -0.63 7.46 -21.21
N VAL A 159 0.61 7.43 -20.73
CA VAL A 159 1.52 6.27 -20.92
C VAL A 159 0.99 5.08 -20.14
N ASP A 160 0.70 5.27 -18.85
CA ASP A 160 0.19 4.22 -17.98
C ASP A 160 -1.17 3.68 -18.47
N SER A 161 -2.06 4.56 -18.92
CA SER A 161 -3.36 4.18 -19.50
C SER A 161 -3.20 3.34 -20.76
N TYR A 162 -2.34 3.76 -21.70
CA TYR A 162 -2.11 3.02 -22.94
C TYR A 162 -1.52 1.63 -22.67
N ASP A 163 -0.48 1.55 -21.85
CA ASP A 163 0.17 0.28 -21.50
C ASP A 163 -0.81 -0.66 -20.78
N GLY A 164 -1.63 -0.14 -19.86
CA GLY A 164 -2.67 -0.89 -19.16
C GLY A 164 -3.77 -1.41 -20.08
N MET A 165 -4.21 -0.61 -21.06
CA MET A 165 -5.19 -1.05 -22.07
C MET A 165 -4.64 -2.20 -22.92
N LEU A 166 -3.38 -2.13 -23.35
CA LEU A 166 -2.75 -3.20 -24.12
C LEU A 166 -2.59 -4.48 -23.29
N GLU A 167 -2.21 -4.36 -22.02
CA GLU A 167 -2.08 -5.51 -21.13
C GLU A 167 -3.44 -6.17 -20.88
N HIS A 168 -4.49 -5.40 -20.60
CA HIS A 168 -5.84 -5.95 -20.45
C HIS A 168 -6.30 -6.62 -21.74
N LYS A 169 -6.14 -5.95 -22.90
CA LYS A 169 -6.55 -6.50 -24.21
C LYS A 169 -5.88 -7.84 -24.51
N LYS A 170 -4.62 -8.01 -24.12
CA LYS A 170 -3.87 -9.28 -24.27
C LYS A 170 -4.49 -10.44 -23.48
N TYR A 171 -5.23 -10.17 -22.41
CA TYR A 171 -5.75 -11.19 -21.49
C TYR A 171 -7.28 -11.25 -21.40
N GLU A 172 -8.03 -10.46 -22.18
CA GLU A 172 -9.50 -10.34 -22.11
C GLU A 172 -10.22 -11.70 -22.08
N ASP A 173 -9.84 -12.63 -22.97
CA ASP A 173 -10.47 -13.95 -23.07
C ASP A 173 -10.23 -14.81 -21.82
N ARG A 174 -9.02 -14.71 -21.24
CA ARG A 174 -8.64 -15.47 -20.05
C ARG A 174 -9.26 -14.90 -18.78
N LEU A 175 -9.48 -13.58 -18.74
CA LEU A 175 -10.15 -12.89 -17.65
C LEU A 175 -11.68 -13.00 -17.74
N GLN A 176 -12.22 -13.34 -18.92
CA GLN A 176 -13.65 -13.29 -19.22
C GLN A 176 -14.23 -11.90 -18.96
N GLU A 177 -13.42 -10.87 -19.17
CA GLU A 177 -13.72 -9.47 -18.95
C GLU A 177 -13.43 -8.69 -20.23
N LYS A 178 -14.37 -7.83 -20.63
CA LYS A 178 -14.26 -7.09 -21.89
C LYS A 178 -13.24 -5.96 -21.71
N ALA A 179 -12.16 -5.99 -22.49
CA ALA A 179 -11.21 -4.89 -22.57
C ALA A 179 -11.73 -3.74 -23.45
N ALA A 180 -10.96 -2.64 -23.46
CA ALA A 180 -11.22 -1.50 -24.32
C ALA A 180 -11.36 -1.90 -25.81
N SER A 181 -12.19 -1.16 -26.52
CA SER A 181 -12.45 -1.36 -27.94
C SER A 181 -11.21 -0.98 -28.78
N PRO A 182 -11.07 -1.51 -30.01
CA PRO A 182 -9.99 -1.10 -30.91
C PRO A 182 -9.95 0.41 -31.15
N GLU A 183 -11.12 1.06 -31.23
CA GLU A 183 -11.24 2.50 -31.43
C GLU A 183 -10.76 3.30 -30.21
N GLU A 184 -11.08 2.83 -28.99
CA GLU A 184 -10.60 3.43 -27.74
C GLU A 184 -9.07 3.31 -27.63
N ILE A 185 -8.51 2.14 -27.96
CA ILE A 185 -7.07 1.90 -27.96
C ILE A 185 -6.36 2.80 -28.98
N GLU A 186 -6.89 2.92 -30.19
CA GLU A 186 -6.30 3.78 -31.23
C GLU A 186 -6.36 5.26 -30.83
N SER A 187 -7.47 5.71 -30.23
CA SER A 187 -7.59 7.07 -29.69
C SER A 187 -6.54 7.35 -28.61
N CYS A 188 -6.36 6.42 -27.66
CA CYS A 188 -5.33 6.55 -26.63
C CYS A 188 -3.91 6.53 -27.24
N LYS A 189 -3.68 5.69 -28.26
CA LYS A 189 -2.40 5.62 -28.98
C LYS A 189 -2.04 6.95 -29.64
N VAL A 190 -3.01 7.67 -30.21
CA VAL A 190 -2.76 8.99 -30.81
C VAL A 190 -2.24 9.98 -29.75
N GLU A 191 -2.81 9.99 -28.55
CA GLU A 191 -2.32 10.82 -27.46
C GLU A 191 -0.95 10.35 -26.92
N TYR A 192 -0.75 9.03 -26.81
CA TYR A 192 0.53 8.43 -26.48
C TYR A 192 1.65 8.89 -27.43
N ASP A 193 1.43 8.78 -28.74
CA ASP A 193 2.41 9.17 -29.75
C ASP A 193 2.74 10.67 -29.66
N LYS A 194 1.75 11.52 -29.35
CA LYS A 194 1.96 12.97 -29.13
C LYS A 194 2.85 13.24 -27.92
N VAL A 195 2.61 12.61 -26.77
CA VAL A 195 3.43 12.84 -25.57
C VAL A 195 4.83 12.28 -25.72
N ILE A 196 5.01 11.15 -26.42
CA ILE A 196 6.34 10.60 -26.74
C ILE A 196 7.09 11.52 -27.72
N ALA A 197 6.42 12.06 -28.73
CA ALA A 197 7.03 13.03 -29.64
C ALA A 197 7.46 14.32 -28.91
N ARG A 198 6.66 14.76 -27.92
CA ARG A 198 6.93 15.96 -27.12
C ARG A 198 8.08 15.77 -26.12
N TYR A 199 8.06 14.70 -25.34
CA TYR A 199 8.97 14.51 -24.21
C TYR A 199 10.14 13.56 -24.49
N GLY A 200 10.10 12.88 -25.64
CA GLY A 200 11.12 11.95 -26.09
C GLY A 200 10.86 10.51 -25.64
N LYS A 201 11.57 9.57 -26.28
CA LYS A 201 11.37 8.11 -26.10
C LYS A 201 11.45 7.64 -24.64
N LYS A 202 12.32 8.23 -23.82
CA LYS A 202 12.48 7.86 -22.40
C LYS A 202 11.23 8.15 -21.55
N PHE A 203 10.33 9.03 -22.02
CA PHE A 203 9.09 9.34 -21.33
C PHE A 203 8.16 8.12 -21.22
N GLY A 204 8.23 7.18 -22.17
CA GLY A 204 7.46 5.94 -22.14
C GLY A 204 7.95 4.89 -21.14
N ASP A 205 9.05 5.14 -20.41
CA ASP A 205 9.45 4.26 -19.32
C ASP A 205 8.54 4.47 -18.08
N HIS A 206 8.49 3.50 -17.17
CA HIS A 206 7.66 3.56 -15.94
C HIS A 206 7.90 4.80 -15.06
N TYR A 207 9.13 5.32 -14.98
CA TYR A 207 9.45 6.60 -14.33
C TYR A 207 9.92 7.65 -15.34
N GLY A 208 9.46 7.52 -16.59
CA GLY A 208 9.90 8.32 -17.73
C GLY A 208 9.58 9.80 -17.57
N TRP A 209 8.55 10.13 -16.79
CA TRP A 209 8.21 11.50 -16.42
C TRP A 209 9.34 12.26 -15.70
N ALA A 210 10.17 11.56 -14.94
CA ALA A 210 11.32 12.14 -14.23
C ALA A 210 12.63 12.11 -15.06
N SER A 211 12.60 11.57 -16.29
CA SER A 211 13.82 11.28 -17.06
C SER A 211 14.64 12.51 -17.46
N ASN A 212 14.02 13.68 -17.57
CA ASN A 212 14.71 14.95 -17.88
C ASN A 212 15.65 15.39 -16.74
N ILE A 213 15.29 15.10 -15.49
CA ILE A 213 16.11 15.41 -14.29
C ILE A 213 17.34 14.50 -14.20
N PHE A 214 17.28 13.30 -14.81
CA PHE A 214 18.33 12.28 -14.75
C PHE A 214 18.92 11.94 -16.14
N PRO A 215 19.54 12.89 -16.86
CA PRO A 215 19.94 12.70 -18.27
C PRO A 215 20.97 11.57 -18.46
N LYS A 216 21.79 11.30 -17.44
CA LYS A 216 22.82 10.25 -17.44
C LYS A 216 22.27 8.84 -17.20
N HIS A 217 21.01 8.72 -16.75
CA HIS A 217 20.39 7.42 -16.53
C HIS A 217 19.89 6.85 -17.85
N SER A 218 20.18 5.56 -18.09
CA SER A 218 19.56 4.82 -19.19
C SER A 218 18.07 4.58 -18.94
N ARG A 219 17.70 4.29 -17.68
CA ARG A 219 16.32 4.19 -17.19
C ARG A 219 16.25 4.75 -15.77
N VAL A 220 15.23 5.57 -15.50
CA VAL A 220 14.96 6.08 -14.15
C VAL A 220 14.18 5.05 -13.35
N GLY A 221 14.50 4.92 -12.07
CA GLY A 221 13.77 4.08 -11.12
C GLY A 221 13.57 4.85 -9.82
N PHE A 222 12.65 4.37 -8.99
CA PHE A 222 12.30 5.01 -7.71
C PHE A 222 13.51 5.36 -6.83
N THR A 223 14.54 4.52 -6.80
CA THR A 223 15.80 4.80 -6.05
C THR A 223 16.44 6.15 -6.41
N ALA A 224 16.34 6.57 -7.68
CA ALA A 224 16.88 7.86 -8.12
C ALA A 224 16.06 9.02 -7.56
N ILE A 225 14.73 8.87 -7.52
CA ILE A 225 13.80 9.83 -6.94
C ILE A 225 14.01 9.94 -5.44
N GLU A 226 14.02 8.81 -4.70
CA GLU A 226 14.30 8.77 -3.25
C GLU A 226 15.60 9.49 -2.90
N LYS A 227 16.67 9.19 -3.64
CA LYS A 227 17.98 9.81 -3.41
C LYS A 227 17.96 11.31 -3.68
N ASP A 228 17.27 11.74 -4.73
CA ASP A 228 17.21 13.16 -5.08
C ASP A 228 16.50 13.98 -3.98
N VAL A 229 15.47 13.43 -3.34
CA VAL A 229 14.77 14.08 -2.22
C VAL A 229 15.40 13.79 -0.85
N GLY A 230 16.55 13.11 -0.79
CA GLY A 230 17.29 12.85 0.45
C GLY A 230 16.72 11.74 1.34
N LEU A 231 15.84 10.90 0.80
CA LEU A 231 15.18 9.80 1.52
C LEU A 231 15.84 8.44 1.31
N ASP A 232 17.01 8.37 0.64
CA ASP A 232 17.70 7.11 0.37
C ASP A 232 18.18 6.37 1.62
N HIS A 233 18.31 7.06 2.76
CA HIS A 233 18.57 6.45 4.06
C HIS A 233 17.42 5.54 4.53
N MET A 234 16.19 5.73 4.03
CA MET A 234 15.02 4.88 4.33
C MET A 234 14.97 3.60 3.49
N ARG A 235 15.89 3.43 2.53
CA ARG A 235 15.92 2.28 1.62
C ARG A 235 15.95 0.91 2.32
N PRO A 236 16.65 0.71 3.45
CA PRO A 236 16.59 -0.54 4.20
C PRO A 236 15.17 -0.87 4.69
N TYR A 237 14.46 0.12 5.25
CA TYR A 237 13.07 -0.02 5.69
C TYR A 237 12.14 -0.26 4.51
N TYR A 238 12.27 0.49 3.42
CA TYR A 238 11.48 0.28 2.20
C TYR A 238 11.63 -1.14 1.65
N LYS A 239 12.86 -1.67 1.59
CA LYS A 239 13.13 -3.06 1.18
C LYS A 239 12.57 -4.09 2.15
N TRP A 240 12.51 -3.77 3.45
CA TRP A 240 11.92 -4.62 4.46
C TRP A 240 10.39 -4.67 4.30
N ALA A 241 9.74 -3.52 4.18
CA ALA A 241 8.31 -3.40 3.88
C ALA A 241 7.91 -4.16 2.60
N SER A 242 8.72 -4.06 1.54
CA SER A 242 8.54 -4.82 0.29
C SER A 242 8.53 -6.34 0.46
N GLN A 243 9.21 -6.88 1.48
CA GLN A 243 9.23 -8.34 1.72
C GLN A 243 7.89 -8.87 2.21
N ASN A 244 7.03 -8.02 2.76
CA ASN A 244 5.66 -8.40 3.15
C ASN A 244 4.70 -8.42 1.95
N VAL A 245 5.11 -7.85 0.81
CA VAL A 245 4.35 -7.85 -0.45
C VAL A 245 4.81 -8.97 -1.38
N HIS A 246 6.11 -9.24 -1.44
CA HIS A 246 6.67 -10.28 -2.30
C HIS A 246 6.75 -11.62 -1.57
N SER A 247 6.32 -12.71 -2.22
CA SER A 247 6.42 -14.10 -1.74
C SER A 247 7.87 -14.63 -1.73
N GLY A 248 8.83 -13.83 -1.24
CA GLY A 248 10.22 -14.20 -1.09
C GLY A 248 10.47 -14.99 0.19
N SER A 249 11.54 -15.79 0.21
CA SER A 249 11.89 -16.68 1.33
C SER A 249 12.09 -15.97 2.68
N LYS A 250 12.38 -14.66 2.69
CA LYS A 250 12.58 -13.87 3.92
C LYS A 250 11.27 -13.46 4.61
N GLY A 251 10.21 -13.13 3.87
CA GLY A 251 8.91 -12.73 4.43
C GLY A 251 8.17 -13.87 5.16
N MET A 252 8.66 -15.10 4.99
CA MET A 252 8.14 -16.28 5.68
C MET A 252 8.71 -16.46 7.09
N ARG A 253 9.88 -15.88 7.41
CA ARG A 253 10.58 -16.08 8.69
C ARG A 253 10.71 -14.82 9.56
N ASN A 254 10.80 -13.64 8.94
CA ASN A 254 10.98 -12.39 9.67
C ASN A 254 9.72 -11.54 9.55
N ARG A 255 8.80 -11.73 10.50
CA ARG A 255 7.51 -11.03 10.57
C ARG A 255 7.46 -10.10 11.78
N LEU A 256 6.98 -8.88 11.56
CA LEU A 256 6.75 -7.89 12.62
C LEU A 256 5.79 -8.44 13.67
N GLY A 257 4.71 -9.10 13.23
CA GLY A 257 3.74 -9.70 14.15
C GLY A 257 4.30 -10.84 15.02
N LEU A 258 5.57 -11.21 14.85
CA LEU A 258 6.26 -12.24 15.62
C LEU A 258 7.50 -11.72 16.36
N CYS A 259 7.77 -10.40 16.38
CA CYS A 259 8.99 -9.87 16.99
C CYS A 259 9.12 -10.19 18.50
N GLU A 260 8.00 -10.29 19.21
CA GLU A 260 7.95 -10.63 20.64
C GLU A 260 7.73 -12.14 20.88
N ALA A 261 7.59 -12.96 19.83
CA ALA A 261 7.34 -14.39 19.96
C ALA A 261 8.62 -15.13 20.41
N LYS A 262 8.51 -15.94 21.47
CA LYS A 262 9.64 -16.74 22.02
C LYS A 262 9.82 -18.08 21.32
N GLU A 263 8.78 -18.53 20.61
CA GLU A 263 8.74 -19.81 19.91
C GLU A 263 8.49 -19.58 18.41
N ASP A 264 8.90 -20.55 17.58
CA ASP A 264 8.59 -20.54 16.16
C ASP A 264 7.11 -20.87 15.96
N VAL A 265 6.31 -19.83 15.69
CA VAL A 265 4.85 -19.93 15.54
C VAL A 265 4.41 -19.49 14.16
N LEU A 266 3.41 -20.20 13.61
CA LEU A 266 2.81 -19.86 12.32
C LEU A 266 1.76 -18.76 12.52
N LEU A 267 2.12 -17.52 12.19
CA LEU A 267 1.18 -16.39 12.28
C LEU A 267 0.13 -16.45 11.17
N VAL A 268 -1.10 -16.80 11.55
CA VAL A 268 -2.27 -16.93 10.64
C VAL A 268 -3.31 -15.82 10.82
N GLY A 269 -3.14 -14.95 11.82
CA GLY A 269 -4.13 -13.94 12.20
C GLY A 269 -3.52 -12.74 12.91
N GLN A 270 -4.33 -12.12 13.75
CA GLN A 270 -3.97 -10.88 14.44
C GLN A 270 -2.83 -11.11 15.46
N SER A 271 -1.91 -10.16 15.54
CA SER A 271 -0.84 -10.10 16.53
C SER A 271 -0.82 -8.71 17.18
N ASN A 272 -0.49 -8.66 18.46
CA ASN A 272 -0.37 -7.41 19.22
C ASN A 272 1.07 -6.88 19.23
N SER A 273 1.95 -7.42 18.39
CA SER A 273 3.39 -7.12 18.33
C SER A 273 3.81 -6.41 17.04
N GLY A 274 4.94 -5.71 17.09
CA GLY A 274 5.60 -5.11 15.93
C GLY A 274 4.92 -3.85 15.40
N MET A 275 4.20 -3.11 16.25
CA MET A 275 3.47 -1.90 15.85
C MET A 275 4.38 -0.69 15.66
N THR A 276 5.56 -0.69 16.30
CA THR A 276 6.47 0.46 16.40
C THR A 276 6.96 0.95 15.04
N ASP A 277 7.65 0.10 14.26
CA ASP A 277 8.26 0.51 12.99
C ASP A 277 7.23 1.06 11.99
N PRO A 278 6.09 0.38 11.72
CA PRO A 278 5.11 0.92 10.77
C PRO A 278 4.46 2.21 11.26
N ALA A 279 4.22 2.35 12.58
CA ALA A 279 3.62 3.55 13.15
C ALA A 279 4.56 4.76 13.03
N HIS A 280 5.81 4.61 13.46
CA HIS A 280 6.77 5.71 13.45
C HIS A 280 7.14 6.12 12.02
N ALA A 281 7.36 5.14 11.14
CA ALA A 281 7.66 5.42 9.74
C ALA A 281 6.48 6.13 9.03
N THR A 282 5.24 5.84 9.45
CA THR A 282 4.04 6.55 8.98
C THR A 282 4.00 7.99 9.46
N ALA A 283 4.28 8.23 10.75
CA ALA A 283 4.35 9.58 11.30
C ALA A 283 5.41 10.43 10.58
N ILE A 284 6.59 9.85 10.30
CA ILE A 284 7.67 10.49 9.54
C ILE A 284 7.24 10.85 8.12
N SER A 285 6.78 9.86 7.34
CA SER A 285 6.40 10.11 5.94
C SER A 285 5.22 11.09 5.83
N LEU A 286 4.25 11.04 6.76
CA LEU A 286 3.11 11.95 6.77
C LEU A 286 3.52 13.38 7.18
N SER A 287 4.42 13.50 8.16
CA SER A 287 5.01 14.79 8.55
C SER A 287 5.73 15.42 7.35
N GLN A 288 6.58 14.66 6.65
CA GLN A 288 7.38 15.15 5.52
C GLN A 288 6.52 15.68 4.38
N ILE A 289 5.50 14.94 3.94
CA ILE A 289 4.63 15.40 2.84
C ILE A 289 3.74 16.57 3.27
N THR A 290 3.31 16.62 4.54
CA THR A 290 2.55 17.77 5.06
C THR A 290 3.41 19.02 5.13
N CYS A 291 4.64 18.90 5.63
CA CYS A 291 5.62 19.98 5.61
C CYS A 291 5.93 20.45 4.18
N THR A 292 6.06 19.52 3.24
CA THR A 292 6.26 19.83 1.81
C THR A 292 5.10 20.64 1.25
N LEU A 293 3.86 20.24 1.58
CA LEU A 293 2.66 20.96 1.17
C LEU A 293 2.64 22.39 1.72
N LEU A 294 2.81 22.53 3.03
CA LEU A 294 2.76 23.83 3.72
C LEU A 294 3.84 24.81 3.22
N MET A 295 4.99 24.29 2.80
CA MET A 295 6.10 25.07 2.26
C MET A 295 5.90 25.60 0.84
N LEU A 296 4.85 25.17 0.14
CA LEU A 296 4.49 25.79 -1.15
C LEU A 296 4.02 27.24 -0.97
N GLU A 297 3.36 27.55 0.15
CA GLU A 297 2.90 28.90 0.50
C GLU A 297 3.30 29.23 1.96
N PRO A 298 4.58 29.52 2.26
CA PRO A 298 5.05 29.60 3.63
C PRO A 298 4.48 30.84 4.35
N THR A 299 3.84 30.59 5.50
CA THR A 299 3.35 31.61 6.43
C THR A 299 3.90 31.35 7.84
N LEU A 300 3.77 32.32 8.76
CA LEU A 300 4.15 32.10 10.16
C LEU A 300 3.37 30.92 10.76
N ASP A 301 2.06 30.86 10.50
CA ASP A 301 1.19 29.80 11.00
C ASP A 301 1.59 28.43 10.44
N HIS A 302 1.97 28.36 9.16
CA HIS A 302 2.49 27.13 8.56
C HIS A 302 3.79 26.67 9.22
N ILE A 303 4.73 27.59 9.48
CA ILE A 303 6.01 27.25 10.13
C ILE A 303 5.78 26.74 11.57
N VAL A 304 4.86 27.37 12.31
CA VAL A 304 4.47 26.92 13.65
C VAL A 304 3.84 25.53 13.58
N LEU A 305 2.93 25.30 12.63
CA LEU A 305 2.27 24.02 12.44
C LEU A 305 3.26 22.90 12.06
N MET A 306 4.21 23.19 11.17
CA MET A 306 5.30 22.25 10.83
C MET A 306 6.11 21.85 12.07
N THR A 307 6.42 22.80 12.95
CA THR A 307 7.15 22.53 14.20
C THR A 307 6.34 21.64 15.15
N ILE A 308 5.02 21.85 15.24
CA ILE A 308 4.12 21.00 16.02
C ILE A 308 4.09 19.58 15.44
N ILE A 309 3.92 19.44 14.13
CA ILE A 309 3.89 18.16 13.42
C ILE A 309 5.20 17.38 13.63
N ASP A 310 6.34 18.05 13.59
CA ASP A 310 7.66 17.45 13.86
C ASP A 310 7.73 16.88 15.28
N GLY A 311 7.31 17.66 16.29
CA GLY A 311 7.25 17.19 17.68
C GLY A 311 6.34 15.96 17.88
N TYR A 312 5.17 15.94 17.25
CA TYR A 312 4.28 14.77 17.31
C TYR A 312 4.94 13.51 16.74
N GLN A 313 5.70 13.64 15.65
CA GLN A 313 6.39 12.50 15.04
C GLN A 313 7.45 11.89 15.97
N GLU A 314 8.19 12.73 16.72
CA GLU A 314 9.14 12.26 17.73
C GLU A 314 8.45 11.58 18.92
N ASP A 315 7.38 12.19 19.44
CA ASP A 315 6.59 11.68 20.55
C ASP A 315 5.93 10.32 20.23
N ILE A 316 5.44 10.16 19.00
CA ILE A 316 4.88 8.90 18.50
C ILE A 316 5.95 7.81 18.56
N GLY A 317 7.10 8.03 17.95
CA GLY A 317 8.17 7.01 17.91
C GLY A 317 8.59 6.58 19.32
N SER A 318 8.83 7.56 20.19
CA SER A 318 9.23 7.32 21.58
C SER A 318 8.15 6.57 22.37
N THR A 319 6.87 6.91 22.18
CA THR A 319 5.76 6.28 22.91
C THR A 319 5.50 4.85 22.43
N PHE A 320 5.59 4.58 21.13
CA PHE A 320 5.47 3.20 20.63
C PHE A 320 6.62 2.33 21.16
N LEU A 321 7.85 2.83 21.13
CA LEU A 321 9.00 2.11 21.67
C LEU A 321 8.85 1.83 23.17
N GLU A 322 8.40 2.82 23.95
CA GLU A 322 8.11 2.66 25.40
C GLU A 322 7.09 1.54 25.65
N VAL A 323 6.03 1.44 24.85
CA VAL A 323 5.01 0.38 25.02
C VAL A 323 5.57 -0.99 24.64
N GLU A 324 6.39 -1.08 23.59
CA GLU A 324 7.01 -2.33 23.16
C GLU A 324 7.96 -2.88 24.23
N GLU A 325 8.81 -2.03 24.80
CA GLU A 325 9.80 -2.41 25.81
C GLU A 325 9.19 -2.80 27.17
N ASN A 326 8.12 -2.13 27.61
CA ASN A 326 7.50 -2.36 28.92
C ASN A 326 6.73 -3.70 29.02
N ASP A 327 6.38 -4.30 27.89
CA ASP A 327 5.63 -5.56 27.81
C ASP A 327 6.49 -6.77 27.33
N SER A 328 7.79 -6.55 27.05
CA SER A 328 8.73 -7.55 26.51
C SER A 328 9.29 -8.56 27.53
#